data_AF-A0A3C1DYF4-F1
#
_entry.id   AF-A0A3C1DYF4-F1
#
_cell.length_a   1.000
_cell.length_b   1.000
_cell.length_c   1.000
_cell.angle_alpha   90.00
_cell.angle_beta   90.00
_cell.angle_gamma   90.00
#
_symmetry.space_group_name_H-M   'P 1'
#
loop_
_entity.id
_entity.type
_entity.pdbx_description
1 polymer ?
#
loop_
_entity_poly.entity_id
_entity_poly.type
_entity_poly.pdbx_seq_one_letter_code
_entity_poly.pdbx_strand_id
1 'polypeptide(L)'
;MLVHLPRQTGYGLIKPKKNGPALAGYGAVTMKNALVRTFEALPAGLRRSLTWDRGKEMSAHALLTREIGLPVYFADAKSPWQRGS
;
A
#
# COMPACT_ATOMS: atom_id res chain seq x y z
N MET A 1 5.52 -8.83 6.39
CA MET A 1 4.60 -7.98 7.18
C MET A 1 3.22 -8.04 6.55
N LEU A 2 2.19 -8.45 7.28
CA LEU A 2 0.81 -8.47 6.78
C LEU A 2 0.15 -7.15 7.16
N VAL A 3 -0.33 -6.39 6.17
CA VAL A 3 -1.04 -5.12 6.39
C VAL A 3 -2.55 -5.39 6.28
N HIS A 4 -3.29 -5.11 7.34
CA HIS A 4 -4.74 -5.27 7.32
C HIS A 4 -5.38 -4.11 6.55
N LEU A 5 -6.14 -4.43 5.50
CA LEU A 5 -6.86 -3.46 4.68
C LEU A 5 -8.36 -3.50 5.01
N PRO A 6 -8.88 -2.49 5.73
CA PRO A 6 -10.30 -2.45 6.05
C PRO A 6 -11.14 -2.15 4.79
N ARG A 7 -12.37 -2.64 4.78
CA ARG A 7 -13.38 -2.22 3.80
C ARG A 7 -13.70 -0.75 4.02
N GLN A 8 -13.83 0.01 2.92
CA GLN A 8 -14.20 1.41 3.01
C GLN A 8 -15.71 1.60 3.09
N THR A 9 -16.13 2.75 3.62
CA THR A 9 -17.53 3.17 3.69
C THR A 9 -18.19 3.07 2.31
N GLY A 10 -19.35 2.41 2.24
CA GLY A 10 -20.08 2.20 0.98
C GLY A 10 -19.79 0.86 0.28
N TYR A 11 -18.88 0.03 0.80
CA TYR A 11 -18.71 -1.34 0.32
C TYR A 11 -20.00 -2.15 0.48
N GLY A 12 -20.47 -2.79 -0.60
CA GLY A 12 -21.73 -3.56 -0.63
C GLY A 12 -23.00 -2.70 -0.79
N LEU A 13 -22.89 -1.37 -0.63
CA LEU A 13 -23.97 -0.41 -0.83
C LEU A 13 -23.87 0.28 -2.19
N ILE A 14 -22.64 0.63 -2.60
CA ILE A 14 -22.37 1.31 -3.87
C ILE A 14 -22.00 0.25 -4.92
N LYS A 15 -22.68 0.28 -6.07
CA LYS A 15 -22.39 -0.61 -7.20
C LYS A 15 -20.95 -0.37 -7.71
N PRO A 16 -20.13 -1.42 -7.88
CA PRO A 16 -18.78 -1.27 -8.43
C PRO A 16 -18.82 -0.60 -9.81
N LYS A 17 -18.02 0.45 -9.98
CA LYS A 17 -17.84 1.15 -11.26
C LYS A 17 -16.40 0.97 -11.74
N LYS A 18 -16.20 0.78 -13.04
CA LYS A 18 -14.86 0.76 -13.65
C LYS A 18 -14.15 2.09 -13.35
N ASN A 19 -12.91 2.02 -12.85
CA ASN A 19 -12.11 3.16 -12.36
C ASN A 19 -12.77 3.96 -11.21
N GLY A 20 -13.76 3.37 -10.52
CA GLY A 20 -14.36 3.94 -9.32
C GLY A 20 -13.52 3.72 -8.06
N PRO A 21 -13.94 4.29 -6.92
CA PRO A 21 -13.25 4.12 -5.65
C PRO A 21 -13.16 2.63 -5.28
N ALA A 22 -11.99 2.21 -4.82
CA ALA A 22 -11.71 0.83 -4.44
C ALA A 22 -12.21 0.55 -3.01
N LEU A 23 -13.53 0.37 -2.87
CA LEU A 23 -14.19 0.23 -1.58
C LEU A 23 -13.94 -1.12 -0.90
N ALA A 24 -13.47 -2.12 -1.65
CA ALA A 24 -13.22 -3.48 -1.16
C ALA A 24 -11.98 -3.61 -0.25
N GLY A 25 -11.23 -2.53 -0.03
CA GLY A 25 -10.01 -2.53 0.79
C GLY A 25 -8.71 -2.59 -0.02
N TYR A 26 -8.73 -3.25 -1.17
CA TYR A 26 -7.62 -3.41 -2.14
C TYR A 26 -7.36 -2.17 -3.01
N GLY A 27 -7.43 -1.00 -2.38
CA GLY A 27 -7.36 0.31 -3.02
C GLY A 27 -6.11 1.07 -2.63
N ALA A 28 -5.57 1.87 -3.56
CA ALA A 28 -4.31 2.58 -3.31
C ALA A 28 -4.36 3.56 -2.12
N VAL A 29 -5.52 4.17 -1.88
CA VAL A 29 -5.73 5.05 -0.73
C VAL A 29 -5.76 4.27 0.59
N THR A 30 -6.49 3.15 0.63
CA THR A 30 -6.54 2.27 1.81
C THR A 30 -5.16 1.72 2.13
N MET A 31 -4.43 1.27 1.10
CA MET A 31 -3.09 0.73 1.22
C MET A 31 -2.11 1.77 1.76
N LYS A 32 -2.12 2.99 1.20
CA LYS A 32 -1.33 4.12 1.70
C LYS A 32 -1.59 4.37 3.19
N ASN A 33 -2.85 4.51 3.59
CA ASN A 33 -3.22 4.79 4.98
C ASN A 33 -2.81 3.66 5.94
N ALA A 34 -2.97 2.41 5.53
CA ALA A 34 -2.60 1.27 6.34
C ALA A 34 -1.06 1.16 6.49
N LEU A 35 -0.31 1.44 5.43
CA LEU A 35 1.15 1.49 5.47
C LEU A 35 1.64 2.64 6.37
N VAL A 36 1.07 3.85 6.24
CA VAL A 36 1.42 4.99 7.12
C VAL A 36 1.28 4.61 8.59
N ARG A 37 0.12 4.08 9.01
CA ARG A 37 -0.12 3.64 10.39
C ARG A 37 0.88 2.57 10.86
N THR A 38 1.19 1.65 9.96
CA THR A 38 2.10 0.54 10.24
C THR A 38 3.54 1.04 10.44
N PHE A 39 3.99 1.97 9.60
CA PHE A 39 5.31 2.57 9.69
C PHE A 39 5.41 3.55 10.87
N GLU A 40 4.36 4.31 11.18
CA GLU A 40 4.29 5.16 12.37
C GLU A 40 4.50 4.36 13.67
N ALA A 41 4.04 3.11 13.72
CA ALA A 41 4.25 2.23 14.87
C ALA A 41 5.69 1.69 15.01
N LEU A 42 6.50 1.74 13.94
CA LEU A 42 7.90 1.27 13.99
C LEU A 42 8.84 2.38 14.47
N PRO A 43 9.88 2.11 15.26
CA PRO A 43 10.92 3.09 15.57
C PRO A 43 11.60 3.65 14.32
N ALA A 44 11.88 4.95 14.29
CA ALA A 44 12.43 5.64 13.11
C ALA A 44 13.73 4.99 12.57
N GLY A 45 14.58 4.46 13.44
CA GLY A 45 15.83 3.79 13.05
C GLY A 45 15.66 2.49 12.24
N LEU A 46 14.46 1.91 12.24
CA LEU A 46 14.13 0.70 11.46
C LEU A 46 13.46 1.02 10.12
N ARG A 47 13.09 2.29 9.89
CA ARG A 47 12.41 2.75 8.68
C ARG A 47 13.43 3.15 7.61
N ARG A 48 14.02 2.16 6.91
CA ARG A 48 15.03 2.43 5.87
C ARG A 48 14.45 2.51 4.45
N SER A 49 13.69 1.50 4.05
CA SER A 49 13.08 1.42 2.71
C SER A 49 11.95 0.39 2.70
N LEU A 50 11.05 0.50 1.72
CA LEU A 50 9.96 -0.45 1.50
C LEU A 50 10.10 -1.04 0.10
N THR A 51 10.21 -2.36 -0.01
CA THR A 51 10.17 -3.07 -1.30
C THR A 51 8.80 -3.73 -1.48
N TRP A 52 8.13 -3.48 -2.61
CA TRP A 52 6.79 -4.01 -2.90
C TRP A 52 6.65 -4.58 -4.32
N ASP A 53 5.57 -5.32 -4.58
CA ASP A 53 5.21 -5.75 -5.94
C ASP A 53 4.64 -4.59 -6.78
N ARG A 54 4.60 -4.77 -8.11
CA ARG A 54 3.96 -3.80 -9.03
C ARG A 54 2.44 -3.92 -9.05
N GLY A 55 1.81 -4.06 -7.87
CA GLY A 55 0.37 -4.11 -7.73
C GLY A 55 -0.29 -2.74 -7.94
N LYS A 56 -1.54 -2.75 -8.44
CA LYS A 56 -2.37 -1.53 -8.62
C LYS A 56 -2.58 -0.71 -7.34
N GLU A 57 -2.39 -1.36 -6.18
CA GLU A 57 -2.53 -0.75 -4.85
C GLU A 57 -1.41 0.22 -4.54
N MET A 58 -0.28 0.11 -5.22
CA MET A 58 0.83 1.03 -5.09
C MET A 58 0.80 2.14 -6.15
N SER A 59 -0.32 2.36 -6.83
CA SER A 59 -0.47 3.52 -7.72
C SER A 59 -0.34 4.86 -6.96
N ALA A 60 -0.58 4.88 -5.66
CA ALA A 60 -0.39 6.04 -4.78
C ALA A 60 0.98 6.07 -4.06
N HIS A 61 1.97 5.29 -4.48
CA HIS A 61 3.28 5.20 -3.81
C HIS A 61 4.04 6.54 -3.72
N ALA A 62 3.82 7.46 -4.67
CA ALA A 62 4.42 8.79 -4.62
C ALA A 62 3.91 9.60 -3.41
N LEU A 63 2.60 9.51 -3.12
CA LEU A 63 2.01 10.13 -1.93
C LEU A 63 2.49 9.44 -0.65
N LEU A 64 2.62 8.11 -0.68
CA LEU A 64 3.19 7.36 0.43
C LEU A 64 4.61 7.86 0.74
N THR A 65 5.50 7.91 -0.26
CA THR A 65 6.89 8.39 -0.10
C THR A 65 6.92 9.79 0.52
N ARG A 66 6.02 10.68 0.11
CA ARG A 66 5.89 12.03 0.67
C ARG A 66 5.43 12.05 2.13
N GLU A 67 4.47 11.20 2.49
CA GLU A 67 3.88 11.17 3.85
C GLU A 67 4.78 10.49 4.88
N ILE A 68 5.38 9.35 4.54
CA ILE A 68 6.25 8.59 5.47
C ILE A 68 7.74 8.96 5.34
N GLY A 69 8.12 9.73 4.31
CA GLY A 69 9.51 10.12 4.05
C GLY A 69 10.42 8.93 3.70
N LEU A 70 9.85 7.81 3.27
CA LEU A 70 10.55 6.54 3.08
C LEU A 70 10.63 6.19 1.59
N PRO A 71 11.81 5.84 1.04
CA PRO A 71 11.91 5.41 -0.34
C PRO A 71 11.20 4.06 -0.56
N VAL A 72 10.37 4.02 -1.60
CA VAL A 72 9.65 2.83 -2.03
C VAL A 72 10.27 2.28 -3.30
N TYR A 73 10.62 0.99 -3.28
CA TYR A 73 11.17 0.25 -4.41
C TYR A 73 10.19 -0.81 -4.89
N PHE A 74 10.22 -1.10 -6.19
CA PHE A 74 9.40 -2.14 -6.79
C PHE A 74 10.26 -3.31 -7.22
N ALA A 75 9.83 -4.52 -6.88
CA ALA A 75 10.42 -5.74 -7.42
C ALA A 75 10.21 -5.79 -8.94
N ASP A 76 11.18 -6.38 -9.63
CA ASP A 76 11.12 -6.61 -11.06
C ASP A 76 10.00 -7.58 -11.42
N ALA A 77 9.45 -7.38 -12.62
CA ALA A 77 8.36 -8.22 -13.09
C ALA A 77 8.84 -9.67 -13.16
N LYS A 78 8.05 -10.59 -12.59
CA LYS A 78 8.35 -12.03 -12.52
C LYS A 78 9.57 -12.39 -11.64
N SER A 79 10.01 -11.50 -10.74
CA SER A 79 11.14 -11.76 -9.83
C SER A 79 10.73 -11.74 -8.35
N PRO A 80 9.89 -12.70 -7.89
CA PRO A 80 9.41 -12.74 -6.50
C PRO A 80 10.53 -12.91 -5.46
N TRP A 81 11.70 -13.42 -5.84
CA TRP A 81 12.86 -13.61 -4.95
C TRP A 81 13.57 -12.31 -4.55
N GLN A 82 13.35 -11.20 -5.25
CA GLN A 82 13.92 -9.88 -4.88
C GLN A 82 13.27 -9.29 -3.60
N ARG A 83 12.24 -9.94 -3.04
CA ARG A 83 11.55 -9.48 -1.84
C ARG A 83 12.33 -9.71 -0.54
N GLY A 84 13.43 -10.46 -0.58
CA GLY A 84 14.09 -11.00 0.60
C GLY A 84 13.21 -12.07 1.27
N SER A 85 13.78 -13.24 1.55
CA SER A 85 13.14 -14.28 2.35
C SER A 85 13.06 -13.85 3.81
#